data_AF-A0A1H9AID6-F1
#
_entry.id   AF-A0A1H9AID6-F1
#
_cell.length_a   1.000
_cell.length_b   1.000
_cell.length_c   1.000
_cell.angle_alpha   90.00
_cell.angle_beta   90.00
_cell.angle_gamma   90.00
#
_symmetry.space_group_name_H-M   'P 1'
#
loop_
_entity.id
_entity.type
_entity.pdbx_description
1 polymer ?
#
loop_
_entity_poly.entity_id
_entity_poly.type
_entity_poly.pdbx_seq_one_letter_code
_entity_poly.pdbx_strand_id
1 'polypeptide(L)'
;MSQAATQSDTSLTRRTGRTIVRPFAGALDLVLVQDPLQFSFPGSISRSHAEAAWTWAARDLAPELIDAERLADGSYTSAELEAIMPEMLLRMKAGIETAAADPEKDRRLRATLGSLEARDALPGIVLALRSRALLGKAQAFGKAINAMTDDAAIGAALQSMPLKDPALSALLFHAALPQIANPTRLATAIIKLSGNATEAAVIRMGFTPIIEAILAHAQNQLFVLQPMGPFADIDLICRSLDRFHRLVRSLTGYIEFARGSRWAMILSAVTKQVSDRIEPRLRDVVSDINQSLRKGREGSDRLDNDRILAAINGMYLLVTIRECRDSLALNALFDQAWSQSGEALELHVQRNLDLIRQNPSDSNTGARLDAGIKMAEVRFNPEYAETLKRARAAAERRG
;
A
#
# COMPACT_ATOMS: atom_id res chain seq x y z
N MET A 1 59.99 13.37 25.33
CA MET A 1 59.43 13.63 23.98
C MET A 1 58.81 12.32 23.51
N SER A 2 57.59 12.00 23.90
CA SER A 2 56.32 12.39 23.25
C SER A 2 56.19 11.83 21.83
N GLN A 3 55.55 10.67 21.71
CA GLN A 3 54.54 10.43 20.70
C GLN A 3 53.40 9.63 21.34
N ALA A 4 52.23 10.24 21.30
CA ALA A 4 50.99 9.83 21.93
C ALA A 4 50.16 8.93 21.00
N ALA A 5 49.26 8.15 21.61
CA ALA A 5 47.87 7.83 21.24
C ALA A 5 47.54 7.73 19.73
N THR A 6 46.81 6.71 19.27
CA THR A 6 45.39 6.59 19.63
C THR A 6 44.90 5.19 19.21
N GLN A 7 44.51 4.37 20.18
CA GLN A 7 43.57 3.27 19.95
C GLN A 7 42.21 3.91 19.70
N SER A 8 41.77 3.93 18.44
CA SER A 8 40.40 4.29 18.09
C SER A 8 39.48 3.11 18.37
N ASP A 9 38.98 3.12 19.60
CA ASP A 9 37.84 2.36 20.10
C ASP A 9 36.58 2.84 19.37
N THR A 10 36.35 2.37 18.15
CA THR A 10 35.06 2.55 17.47
C THR A 10 34.05 1.58 18.06
N SER A 11 33.50 2.02 19.19
CA SER A 11 32.24 1.56 19.74
C SER A 11 31.20 1.48 18.61
N LEU A 12 30.95 0.24 18.15
CA LEU A 12 29.76 -0.11 17.40
C LEU A 12 28.59 -0.02 18.38
N THR A 13 28.09 1.19 18.61
CA THR A 13 26.79 1.40 19.22
C THR A 13 25.78 0.73 18.31
N ARG A 14 25.35 -0.47 18.72
CA ARG A 14 24.12 -1.11 18.24
C ARG A 14 23.07 -0.02 18.12
N ARG A 15 22.64 0.29 16.88
CA ARG A 15 21.36 0.95 16.65
C ARG A 15 20.29 0.01 17.19
N THR A 16 20.01 0.12 18.49
CA THR A 16 18.79 -0.37 19.11
C THR A 16 17.64 0.14 18.26
N GLY A 17 16.79 -0.78 17.80
CA GLY A 17 15.68 -0.48 16.91
C GLY A 17 14.92 0.74 17.41
N ARG A 18 14.99 1.82 16.64
CA ARG A 18 14.30 3.06 16.97
C ARG A 18 12.81 2.73 16.98
N THR A 19 12.19 2.77 18.17
CA THR A 19 10.75 2.58 18.32
C THR A 19 10.05 3.52 17.34
N ILE A 20 9.18 2.98 16.48
CA ILE A 20 8.43 3.81 15.53
C ILE A 20 7.53 4.71 16.36
N VAL A 21 7.85 6.00 16.42
CA VAL A 21 7.03 7.00 17.14
C VAL A 21 5.66 7.03 16.46
N ARG A 22 4.61 6.69 17.21
CA ARG A 22 3.23 6.78 16.72
C ARG A 22 2.69 8.18 17.04
N PRO A 23 2.43 9.04 16.02
CA PRO A 23 1.87 10.36 16.26
C PRO A 23 0.62 10.28 17.13
N PHE A 24 0.52 11.18 18.11
CA PHE A 24 -0.62 11.22 19.03
C PHE A 24 -0.91 9.84 19.65
N ALA A 25 0.12 9.11 20.06
CA ALA A 25 0.03 7.79 20.67
C ALA A 25 -0.84 6.77 19.88
N GLY A 26 -0.94 6.94 18.56
CA GLY A 26 -1.74 6.09 17.68
C GLY A 26 -3.23 6.44 17.59
N ALA A 27 -3.69 7.52 18.22
CA ALA A 27 -5.10 7.95 18.21
C ALA A 27 -5.64 8.25 16.80
N LEU A 28 -4.75 8.56 15.85
CA LEU A 28 -5.09 8.92 14.47
C LEU A 28 -4.78 7.83 13.45
N ASP A 29 -4.30 6.66 13.87
CA ASP A 29 -3.78 5.64 12.94
C ASP A 29 -4.78 5.19 11.87
N LEU A 30 -6.09 5.27 12.15
CA LEU A 30 -7.15 4.92 11.22
C LEU A 30 -7.31 5.90 10.04
N VAL A 31 -6.74 7.10 10.15
CA VAL A 31 -6.79 8.14 9.11
C VAL A 31 -5.42 8.52 8.57
N LEU A 32 -4.37 7.80 8.98
CA LEU A 32 -3.01 8.03 8.48
C LEU A 32 -2.80 7.37 7.12
N VAL A 33 -2.19 8.14 6.21
CA VAL A 33 -1.68 7.67 4.92
C VAL A 33 -0.17 7.89 4.85
N GLN A 34 0.51 7.09 4.02
CA GLN A 34 1.96 7.09 3.93
C GLN A 34 2.43 7.98 2.78
N ASP A 35 3.47 8.77 3.04
CA ASP A 35 4.11 9.60 2.02
C ASP A 35 4.95 8.75 1.04
N PRO A 36 5.19 9.22 -0.19
CA PRO A 36 4.74 10.47 -0.79
C PRO A 36 3.30 10.39 -1.33
N LEU A 37 2.55 11.48 -1.16
CA LEU A 37 1.19 11.65 -1.67
C LEU A 37 1.19 12.68 -2.81
N GLN A 38 0.54 12.37 -3.93
CA GLN A 38 0.35 13.35 -5.01
C GLN A 38 -0.86 14.24 -4.77
N PHE A 39 -1.93 13.65 -4.24
CA PHE A 39 -3.19 14.32 -3.97
C PHE A 39 -3.50 14.31 -2.48
N SER A 40 -3.99 15.45 -2.00
CA SER A 40 -4.56 15.59 -0.65
C SER A 40 -6.06 15.31 -0.67
N PHE A 41 -6.54 14.61 0.35
CA PHE A 41 -7.95 14.30 0.55
C PHE A 41 -8.41 14.72 1.95
N PRO A 42 -9.59 15.33 2.12
CA PRO A 42 -10.07 15.85 3.40
C PRO A 42 -10.15 14.84 4.55
N GLY A 43 -10.27 13.54 4.25
CA GLY A 43 -10.36 12.46 5.25
C GLY A 43 -9.04 11.75 5.56
N SER A 44 -7.95 12.10 4.87
CA SER A 44 -6.65 11.44 5.01
C SER A 44 -5.61 12.40 5.56
N ILE A 45 -4.80 11.93 6.49
CA ILE A 45 -3.71 12.71 7.11
C ILE A 45 -2.39 12.04 6.76
N SER A 46 -1.49 12.76 6.10
CA SER A 46 -0.12 12.28 5.90
C SER A 46 0.56 11.98 7.24
N ARG A 47 1.25 10.85 7.31
CA ARG A 47 2.04 10.48 8.50
C ARG A 47 3.05 11.57 8.85
N SER A 48 3.79 12.09 7.89
CA SER A 48 4.77 13.15 8.17
C SER A 48 4.12 14.42 8.70
N HIS A 49 2.94 14.80 8.20
CA HIS A 49 2.18 15.93 8.74
C HIS A 49 1.69 15.67 10.17
N ALA A 50 1.22 14.45 10.48
CA ALA A 50 0.83 14.08 11.82
C ALA A 50 2.03 14.08 12.80
N GLU A 51 3.20 13.60 12.37
CA GLU A 51 4.44 13.63 13.15
C GLU A 51 4.90 15.06 13.44
N ALA A 52 4.86 15.94 12.43
CA ALA A 52 5.18 17.36 12.60
C ALA A 52 4.22 18.05 13.57
N ALA A 53 2.91 17.84 13.41
CA ALA A 53 1.90 18.38 14.30
C ALA A 53 2.03 17.84 15.72
N TRP A 54 2.37 16.55 15.87
CA TRP A 54 2.57 15.94 17.18
C TRP A 54 3.79 16.51 17.89
N THR A 55 4.90 16.66 17.17
CA THR A 55 6.12 17.28 17.70
C THR A 55 5.86 18.71 18.14
N TRP A 56 5.16 19.50 17.31
CA TRP A 56 4.78 20.87 17.65
C TRP A 56 3.88 20.93 18.89
N ALA A 57 2.86 20.07 18.95
CA ALA A 57 1.94 20.02 20.08
C ALA A 57 2.65 19.66 21.40
N ALA A 58 3.49 18.62 21.38
CA ALA A 58 4.22 18.17 22.56
C ALA A 58 5.33 19.12 23.00
N ARG A 59 6.11 19.66 22.05
CA ARG A 59 7.28 20.49 22.37
C ARG A 59 6.91 21.95 22.63
N ASP A 60 6.07 22.53 21.77
CA ASP A 60 5.88 23.99 21.73
C ASP A 60 4.60 24.43 22.46
N LEU A 61 3.57 23.59 22.50
CA LEU A 61 2.28 23.96 23.11
C LEU A 61 2.08 23.39 24.50
N ALA A 62 2.55 22.17 24.75
CA ALA A 62 2.30 21.45 26.00
C ALA A 62 3.52 20.68 26.52
N PRO A 63 4.72 21.29 26.60
CA PRO A 63 5.94 20.63 27.08
C PRO A 63 5.82 20.13 28.52
N GLU A 64 4.92 20.71 29.32
CA GLU A 64 4.66 20.31 30.70
C GLU A 64 3.64 19.19 30.83
N LEU A 65 2.81 18.94 29.80
CA LEU A 65 1.79 17.89 29.83
C LEU A 65 2.30 16.57 29.27
N ILE A 66 3.38 16.60 28.48
CA ILE A 66 3.96 15.43 27.82
C ILE A 66 5.43 15.31 28.21
N ASP A 67 5.76 14.20 28.85
CA ASP A 67 7.14 13.81 29.13
C ASP A 67 7.88 13.50 27.82
N ALA A 68 8.87 14.32 27.49
CA ALA A 68 9.66 14.22 26.27
C ALA A 68 10.52 12.95 26.21
N GLU A 69 11.00 12.45 27.35
CA GLU A 69 11.80 11.22 27.39
C GLU A 69 10.93 10.01 27.05
N ARG A 70 9.72 9.98 27.63
CA ARG A 70 8.72 8.93 27.37
C ARG A 70 8.14 8.99 25.96
N LEU A 71 8.13 10.18 25.36
CA LEU A 71 7.79 10.32 23.95
C LEU A 71 8.88 9.75 23.04
N ALA A 72 10.16 9.99 23.39
CA ALA A 72 11.31 9.56 22.61
C ALA A 72 11.54 8.04 22.68
N ASP A 73 11.28 7.42 23.83
CA ASP A 73 11.40 5.95 24.00
C ASP A 73 10.16 5.17 23.53
N GLY A 74 9.03 5.87 23.31
CA GLY A 74 7.77 5.30 22.83
C GLY A 74 6.90 4.68 23.94
N SER A 75 7.19 4.95 25.21
CA SER A 75 6.41 4.49 26.36
C SER A 75 5.17 5.35 26.67
N TYR A 76 4.99 6.47 25.97
CA TYR A 76 3.80 7.31 26.10
C TYR A 76 2.55 6.64 25.50
N THR A 77 1.53 6.43 26.32
CA THR A 77 0.38 5.59 25.96
C THR A 77 -0.82 6.41 25.48
N SER A 78 -1.74 5.73 24.75
CA SER A 78 -3.00 6.35 24.34
C SER A 78 -3.86 6.78 25.53
N ALA A 79 -3.83 6.06 26.67
CA ALA A 79 -4.63 6.41 27.84
C ALA A 79 -4.15 7.71 28.50
N GLU A 80 -2.83 7.93 28.53
CA GLU A 80 -2.24 9.17 29.02
C GLU A 80 -2.59 10.35 28.11
N LEU A 81 -2.55 10.14 26.79
CA LEU A 81 -3.00 11.14 25.83
C LEU A 81 -4.48 11.51 26.03
N GLU A 82 -5.35 10.51 26.24
CA GLU A 82 -6.78 10.75 26.47
C GLU A 82 -7.03 11.64 27.69
N ALA A 83 -6.23 11.51 28.76
CA ALA A 83 -6.37 12.31 29.97
C ALA A 83 -6.08 13.80 29.73
N ILE A 84 -5.12 14.13 28.85
CA ILE A 84 -4.73 15.51 28.55
C ILE A 84 -5.39 16.07 27.27
N MET A 85 -6.15 15.26 26.54
CA MET A 85 -6.65 15.62 25.22
C MET A 85 -7.49 16.90 25.18
N PRO A 86 -8.40 17.19 26.14
CA PRO A 86 -9.18 18.43 26.12
C PRO A 86 -8.29 19.68 26.15
N GLU A 87 -7.25 19.66 26.99
CA GLU A 87 -6.31 20.77 27.13
C GLU A 87 -5.40 20.87 25.90
N MET A 88 -4.90 19.74 25.39
CA MET A 88 -4.11 19.70 24.15
C MET A 88 -4.89 20.31 22.97
N LEU A 89 -6.14 19.91 22.78
CA LEU A 89 -7.00 20.44 21.71
C LEU A 89 -7.24 21.95 21.86
N LEU A 90 -7.45 22.43 23.09
CA LEU A 90 -7.61 23.86 23.37
C LEU A 90 -6.36 24.64 22.95
N ARG A 91 -5.18 24.17 23.36
CA ARG A 91 -3.89 24.82 23.05
C ARG A 91 -3.58 24.77 21.55
N MET A 92 -3.80 23.64 20.88
CA MET A 92 -3.64 23.52 19.43
C MET A 92 -4.54 24.51 18.68
N LYS A 93 -5.81 24.59 19.07
CA LYS A 93 -6.76 25.54 18.46
C LYS A 93 -6.30 26.99 18.65
N ALA A 94 -5.92 27.37 19.87
CA ALA A 94 -5.42 28.71 20.17
C ALA A 94 -4.13 29.04 19.39
N GLY A 95 -3.21 28.08 19.25
CA GLY A 95 -1.99 28.22 18.46
C GLY A 95 -2.27 28.47 16.98
N ILE A 96 -3.22 27.74 16.39
CA ILE A 96 -3.67 27.92 15.00
C ILE A 96 -4.32 29.30 14.82
N GLU A 97 -5.23 29.68 15.72
CA GLU A 97 -5.93 30.98 15.65
C GLU A 97 -4.95 32.16 15.79
N THR A 98 -3.97 32.03 16.68
CA THR A 98 -2.92 33.03 16.88
C THR A 98 -2.05 33.19 15.63
N ALA A 99 -1.69 32.09 14.97
CA ALA A 99 -0.97 32.12 13.71
C ALA A 99 -1.82 32.74 12.59
N ALA A 100 -3.10 32.38 12.49
CA ALA A 100 -4.00 32.91 11.47
C ALA A 100 -4.22 34.43 11.57
N ALA A 101 -4.13 34.99 12.77
CA ALA A 101 -4.29 36.42 13.02
C ALA A 101 -3.02 37.26 12.76
N ASP A 102 -1.84 36.64 12.62
CA ASP A 102 -0.55 37.34 12.55
C ASP A 102 0.39 36.66 11.52
N PRO A 103 0.70 37.33 10.39
CA PRO A 103 1.55 36.77 9.33
C PRO A 103 2.95 36.33 9.79
N GLU A 104 3.54 37.02 10.78
CA GLU A 104 4.86 36.66 11.31
C GLU A 104 4.78 35.40 12.17
N LYS A 105 3.71 35.26 12.97
CA LYS A 105 3.47 34.03 13.73
C LYS A 105 3.12 32.85 12.80
N ASP A 106 2.37 33.09 11.73
CA ASP A 106 2.11 32.06 10.72
C ASP A 106 3.40 31.59 10.04
N ARG A 107 4.30 32.52 9.68
CA ARG A 107 5.62 32.18 9.14
C ARG A 107 6.44 31.33 10.12
N ARG A 108 6.45 31.68 11.41
CA ARG A 108 7.13 30.89 12.45
C ARG A 108 6.53 29.50 12.63
N LEU A 109 5.20 29.38 12.58
CA LEU A 109 4.51 28.09 12.65
C LEU A 109 4.88 27.20 11.45
N ARG A 110 4.88 27.75 10.23
CA ARG A 110 5.34 27.01 9.03
C ARG A 110 6.78 26.54 9.16
N ALA A 111 7.68 27.40 9.66
CA ALA A 111 9.08 27.03 9.91
C ALA A 111 9.20 25.92 10.97
N THR A 112 8.34 25.95 11.99
CA THR A 112 8.29 24.95 13.05
C THR A 112 7.83 23.59 12.57
N LEU A 113 6.80 23.56 11.71
CA LEU A 113 6.23 22.33 11.14
C LEU A 113 7.05 21.78 9.97
N GLY A 114 7.94 22.61 9.40
CA GLY A 114 8.83 22.24 8.30
C GLY A 114 8.23 22.39 6.89
N SER A 115 6.92 22.63 6.76
CA SER A 115 6.28 22.87 5.46
C SER A 115 4.97 23.65 5.55
N LEU A 116 4.52 24.19 4.41
CA LEU A 116 3.20 24.83 4.29
C LEU A 116 2.09 23.78 4.35
N GLU A 117 2.31 22.62 3.74
CA GLU A 117 1.37 21.51 3.67
C GLU A 117 1.07 20.92 5.06
N ALA A 118 2.08 20.81 5.93
CA ALA A 118 1.91 20.39 7.31
C ALA A 118 1.09 21.42 8.10
N ARG A 119 1.31 22.72 7.86
CA ARG A 119 0.50 23.80 8.44
C ARG A 119 -0.95 23.72 7.99
N ASP A 120 -1.19 23.53 6.70
CA ASP A 120 -2.55 23.46 6.14
C ASP A 120 -3.29 22.17 6.54
N ALA A 121 -2.57 21.13 6.96
CA ALA A 121 -3.15 19.91 7.51
C ALA A 121 -3.65 20.05 8.97
N LEU A 122 -3.18 21.07 9.72
CA LEU A 122 -3.51 21.22 11.15
C LEU A 122 -5.01 21.25 11.46
N PRO A 123 -5.88 21.98 10.72
CA PRO A 123 -7.31 21.95 10.98
C PRO A 123 -7.92 20.55 10.86
N GLY A 124 -7.48 19.76 9.87
CA GLY A 124 -7.90 18.37 9.67
C GLY A 124 -7.43 17.45 10.79
N ILE A 125 -6.19 17.63 11.27
CA ILE A 125 -5.63 16.91 12.41
C ILE A 125 -6.42 17.20 13.70
N VAL A 126 -6.72 18.48 13.98
CA VAL A 126 -7.53 18.88 15.14
C VAL A 126 -8.94 18.31 15.05
N LEU A 127 -9.55 18.29 13.86
CA LEU A 127 -10.86 17.66 13.65
C LEU A 127 -10.81 16.15 13.92
N ALA A 128 -9.78 15.46 13.43
CA ALA A 128 -9.59 14.02 13.66
C ALA A 128 -9.39 13.70 15.14
N LEU A 129 -8.57 14.49 15.86
CA LEU A 129 -8.37 14.33 17.31
C LEU A 129 -9.66 14.58 18.10
N ARG A 130 -10.44 15.61 17.72
CA ARG A 130 -11.74 15.89 18.33
C ARG A 130 -12.73 14.74 18.11
N SER A 131 -12.68 14.11 16.93
CA SER A 131 -13.59 13.03 16.52
C SER A 131 -13.03 11.62 16.71
N ARG A 132 -11.88 11.44 17.37
CA ARG A 132 -11.16 10.16 17.51
C ARG A 132 -12.03 8.99 18.00
N ALA A 133 -12.95 9.25 18.95
CA ALA A 133 -13.88 8.25 19.46
C ALA A 133 -14.85 7.72 18.38
N LEU A 134 -15.13 8.51 17.34
CA LEU A 134 -15.95 8.12 16.20
C LEU A 134 -15.16 7.31 15.16
N LEU A 135 -13.83 7.44 15.09
CA LEU A 135 -13.01 6.68 14.15
C LEU A 135 -13.09 5.17 14.43
N GLY A 136 -13.09 4.78 15.71
CA GLY A 136 -13.32 3.38 16.11
C GLY A 136 -14.71 2.86 15.71
N LYS A 137 -15.75 3.71 15.82
CA LYS A 137 -17.09 3.38 15.34
C LYS A 137 -17.15 3.25 13.82
N ALA A 138 -16.43 4.09 13.09
CA ALA A 138 -16.32 4.00 11.64
C ALA A 138 -15.60 2.71 11.20
N GLN A 139 -14.57 2.29 11.92
CA GLN A 139 -13.93 0.98 11.70
C GLN A 139 -14.94 -0.16 11.89
N ALA A 140 -15.73 -0.13 12.96
CA ALA A 140 -16.78 -1.11 13.22
C ALA A 140 -17.86 -1.10 12.12
N PHE A 141 -18.25 0.09 11.64
CA PHE A 141 -19.13 0.24 10.48
C PHE A 141 -18.58 -0.48 9.25
N GLY A 142 -17.31 -0.26 8.89
CA GLY A 142 -16.69 -0.92 7.75
C GLY A 142 -16.69 -2.45 7.85
N LYS A 143 -16.48 -3.00 9.06
CA LYS A 143 -16.60 -4.44 9.32
C LYS A 143 -18.03 -4.92 9.15
N ALA A 144 -19.01 -4.17 9.66
CA ALA A 144 -20.43 -4.53 9.58
C ALA A 144 -20.93 -4.61 8.13
N ILE A 145 -20.45 -3.74 7.24
CA ILE A 145 -20.77 -3.78 5.80
C ILE A 145 -20.47 -5.15 5.18
N ASN A 146 -19.41 -5.85 5.62
CA ASN A 146 -19.07 -7.18 5.08
C ASN A 146 -20.10 -8.25 5.46
N ALA A 147 -20.79 -8.09 6.60
CA ALA A 147 -21.78 -9.04 7.10
C ALA A 147 -23.20 -8.76 6.57
N MET A 148 -23.47 -7.54 6.10
CA MET A 148 -24.75 -7.21 5.48
C MET A 148 -24.91 -8.00 4.19
N THR A 149 -26.06 -8.62 3.94
CA THR A 149 -26.34 -9.34 2.69
C THR A 149 -27.23 -8.56 1.73
N ASP A 150 -28.03 -7.63 2.26
CA ASP A 150 -28.97 -6.80 1.50
C ASP A 150 -28.39 -5.39 1.21
N ASP A 151 -28.57 -4.93 -0.03
CA ASP A 151 -28.16 -3.61 -0.49
C ASP A 151 -29.00 -2.48 0.15
N ALA A 152 -30.25 -2.74 0.51
CA ALA A 152 -31.07 -1.75 1.21
C ALA A 152 -30.52 -1.45 2.62
N ALA A 153 -29.99 -2.47 3.31
CA ALA A 153 -29.34 -2.32 4.60
C ALA A 153 -28.06 -1.47 4.50
N ILE A 154 -27.25 -1.68 3.45
CA ILE A 154 -26.09 -0.81 3.17
C ILE A 154 -26.55 0.62 2.90
N GLY A 155 -27.61 0.80 2.11
CA GLY A 155 -28.15 2.12 1.81
C GLY A 155 -28.58 2.88 3.06
N ALA A 156 -29.32 2.23 3.96
CA ALA A 156 -29.72 2.81 5.25
C ALA A 156 -28.51 3.12 6.13
N ALA A 157 -27.51 2.22 6.16
CA ALA A 157 -26.27 2.43 6.92
C ALA A 157 -25.49 3.64 6.38
N LEU A 158 -25.40 3.83 5.06
CA LEU A 158 -24.77 4.99 4.44
C LEU A 158 -25.49 6.30 4.79
N GLN A 159 -26.82 6.29 4.86
CA GLN A 159 -27.61 7.46 5.25
C GLN A 159 -27.45 7.83 6.74
N SER A 160 -27.00 6.90 7.58
CA SER A 160 -26.70 7.17 9.00
C SER A 160 -25.39 7.94 9.22
N MET A 161 -24.54 8.03 8.19
CA MET A 161 -23.32 8.82 8.23
C MET A 161 -23.64 10.33 8.20
N PRO A 162 -22.77 11.19 8.76
CA PRO A 162 -23.00 12.64 8.81
C PRO A 162 -22.73 13.29 7.45
N LEU A 163 -23.49 12.94 6.40
CA LEU A 163 -23.28 13.42 5.03
C LEU A 163 -23.45 14.95 4.88
N LYS A 164 -24.13 15.60 5.85
CA LYS A 164 -24.26 17.06 5.94
C LYS A 164 -23.00 17.76 6.47
N ASP A 165 -22.05 17.01 7.04
CA ASP A 165 -20.73 17.47 7.44
C ASP A 165 -19.67 16.75 6.58
N PRO A 166 -19.30 17.31 5.42
CA PRO A 166 -18.37 16.68 4.49
C PRO A 166 -16.99 16.39 5.11
N ALA A 167 -16.53 17.21 6.05
CA ALA A 167 -15.23 17.05 6.68
C ALA A 167 -15.23 15.86 7.66
N LEU A 168 -16.24 15.78 8.53
CA LEU A 168 -16.38 14.65 9.44
C LEU A 168 -16.66 13.35 8.67
N SER A 169 -17.57 13.37 7.70
CA SER A 169 -17.87 12.19 6.90
C SER A 169 -16.65 11.69 6.13
N ALA A 170 -15.80 12.57 5.60
CA ALA A 170 -14.54 12.17 4.96
C ALA A 170 -13.62 11.39 5.91
N LEU A 171 -13.45 11.85 7.15
CA LEU A 171 -12.66 11.14 8.17
C LEU A 171 -13.25 9.76 8.49
N LEU A 172 -14.57 9.70 8.69
CA LEU A 172 -15.24 8.43 9.03
C LEU A 172 -15.17 7.44 7.87
N PHE A 173 -15.43 7.85 6.63
CA PHE A 173 -15.32 6.96 5.49
C PHE A 173 -13.89 6.51 5.23
N HIS A 174 -12.91 7.40 5.43
CA HIS A 174 -11.51 7.03 5.33
C HIS A 174 -11.12 5.96 6.37
N ALA A 175 -11.59 6.11 7.63
CA ALA A 175 -11.37 5.12 8.69
C ALA A 175 -12.12 3.79 8.48
N ALA A 176 -13.30 3.83 7.84
CA ALA A 176 -14.11 2.65 7.57
C ALA A 176 -13.57 1.81 6.41
N LEU A 177 -13.10 2.45 5.34
CA LEU A 177 -12.83 1.79 4.07
C LEU A 177 -11.80 0.63 4.11
N PRO A 178 -10.70 0.68 4.91
CA PRO A 178 -9.78 -0.43 5.05
C PRO A 178 -10.44 -1.74 5.49
N GLN A 179 -11.55 -1.65 6.23
CA GLN A 179 -12.26 -2.81 6.75
C GLN A 179 -13.24 -3.40 5.74
N ILE A 180 -13.55 -2.69 4.65
CA ILE A 180 -14.53 -3.12 3.66
C ILE A 180 -13.83 -3.99 2.62
N ALA A 181 -14.19 -5.27 2.59
CA ALA A 181 -13.56 -6.27 1.72
C ALA A 181 -13.92 -6.08 0.25
N ASN A 182 -15.15 -5.63 -0.02
CA ASN A 182 -15.66 -5.40 -1.37
C ASN A 182 -16.20 -3.97 -1.54
N PRO A 183 -15.35 -3.01 -1.96
CA PRO A 183 -15.73 -1.61 -2.17
C PRO A 183 -16.85 -1.40 -3.20
N THR A 184 -17.01 -2.34 -4.15
CA THR A 184 -18.10 -2.30 -5.15
C THR A 184 -19.48 -2.21 -4.52
N ARG A 185 -19.68 -2.84 -3.35
CA ARG A 185 -20.96 -2.79 -2.65
C ARG A 185 -21.34 -1.39 -2.17
N LEU A 186 -20.34 -0.56 -1.85
CA LEU A 186 -20.58 0.85 -1.56
C LEU A 186 -20.98 1.60 -2.81
N ALA A 187 -20.25 1.39 -3.92
CA ALA A 187 -20.54 2.07 -5.17
C ALA A 187 -21.96 1.75 -5.68
N THR A 188 -22.37 0.48 -5.67
CA THR A 188 -23.73 0.08 -6.09
C THR A 188 -24.81 0.66 -5.18
N ALA A 189 -24.59 0.67 -3.86
CA ALA A 189 -25.53 1.29 -2.91
C ALA A 189 -25.64 2.81 -3.11
N ILE A 190 -24.52 3.50 -3.33
CA ILE A 190 -24.48 4.94 -3.63
C ILE A 190 -25.26 5.25 -4.91
N ILE A 191 -25.11 4.44 -5.96
CA ILE A 191 -25.82 4.62 -7.23
C ILE A 191 -27.33 4.46 -7.04
N LYS A 192 -27.75 3.43 -6.30
CA LYS A 192 -29.16 3.23 -5.95
C LYS A 192 -29.74 4.43 -5.19
N LEU A 193 -29.00 4.95 -4.21
CA LEU A 193 -29.42 6.14 -3.46
C LEU A 193 -29.37 7.44 -4.28
N SER A 194 -28.49 7.50 -5.28
CA SER A 194 -28.35 8.66 -6.17
C SER A 194 -29.34 8.67 -7.33
N GLY A 195 -30.03 7.54 -7.58
CA GLY A 195 -30.98 7.37 -8.67
C GLY A 195 -30.35 7.30 -10.07
N ASN A 196 -29.06 7.61 -10.21
CA ASN A 196 -28.30 7.51 -11.45
C ASN A 196 -26.82 7.28 -11.14
N ALA A 197 -26.12 6.65 -12.09
CA ALA A 197 -24.71 6.30 -12.04
C ALA A 197 -23.76 7.44 -12.44
N THR A 198 -24.20 8.69 -12.46
CA THR A 198 -23.36 9.83 -12.90
C THR A 198 -22.67 10.49 -11.73
N GLU A 199 -21.44 10.98 -11.93
CA GLU A 199 -20.69 11.77 -10.95
C GLU A 199 -21.53 12.93 -10.37
N ALA A 200 -22.29 13.64 -11.20
CA ALA A 200 -23.14 14.74 -10.77
C ALA A 200 -24.28 14.30 -9.82
N ALA A 201 -24.82 13.09 -10.00
CA ALA A 201 -25.84 12.54 -9.09
C ALA A 201 -25.24 12.17 -7.73
N VAL A 202 -24.07 11.53 -7.75
CA VAL A 202 -23.31 11.15 -6.55
C VAL A 202 -22.94 12.38 -5.71
N ILE A 203 -22.45 13.45 -6.35
CA ILE A 203 -22.12 14.72 -5.69
C ILE A 203 -23.37 15.34 -5.07
N ARG A 204 -24.47 15.40 -5.81
CA ARG A 204 -25.74 16.01 -5.35
C ARG A 204 -26.29 15.33 -4.09
N MET A 205 -26.10 14.02 -3.97
CA MET A 205 -26.50 13.27 -2.79
C MET A 205 -25.52 13.35 -1.61
N GLY A 206 -24.38 14.04 -1.77
CA GLY A 206 -23.40 14.22 -0.70
C GLY A 206 -22.45 13.04 -0.52
N PHE A 207 -22.31 12.15 -1.50
CA PHE A 207 -21.43 10.97 -1.40
C PHE A 207 -19.97 11.22 -1.83
N THR A 208 -19.61 12.47 -2.15
CA THR A 208 -18.23 12.89 -2.43
C THR A 208 -17.20 12.33 -1.44
N PRO A 209 -17.42 12.38 -0.11
CA PRO A 209 -16.44 11.90 0.86
C PRO A 209 -16.09 10.41 0.72
N ILE A 210 -17.03 9.57 0.26
CA ILE A 210 -16.77 8.13 0.04
C ILE A 210 -15.88 7.94 -1.19
N ILE A 211 -16.19 8.63 -2.28
CA ILE A 211 -15.40 8.55 -3.51
C ILE A 211 -13.98 9.01 -3.25
N GLU A 212 -13.82 10.12 -2.52
CA GLU A 212 -12.51 10.62 -2.12
C GLU A 212 -11.77 9.68 -1.19
N ALA A 213 -12.46 9.00 -0.26
CA ALA A 213 -11.83 7.96 0.55
C ALA A 213 -11.33 6.79 -0.31
N ILE A 214 -12.11 6.33 -1.30
CA ILE A 214 -11.69 5.26 -2.22
C ILE A 214 -10.45 5.68 -3.01
N LEU A 215 -10.43 6.90 -3.55
CA LEU A 215 -9.27 7.45 -4.25
C LEU A 215 -8.04 7.59 -3.34
N ALA A 216 -8.22 8.06 -2.10
CA ALA A 216 -7.15 8.17 -1.12
C ALA A 216 -6.51 6.81 -0.80
N HIS A 217 -7.35 5.78 -0.59
CA HIS A 217 -6.88 4.42 -0.33
C HIS A 217 -6.24 3.77 -1.56
N ALA A 218 -6.72 4.07 -2.76
CA ALA A 218 -6.09 3.63 -4.01
C ALA A 218 -4.71 4.26 -4.18
N GLN A 219 -4.57 5.57 -3.94
CA GLN A 219 -3.28 6.25 -3.92
C GLN A 219 -2.35 5.64 -2.87
N ASN A 220 -2.83 5.37 -1.66
CA ASN A 220 -1.99 4.87 -0.57
C ASN A 220 -1.40 3.47 -0.84
N GLN A 221 -1.95 2.72 -1.81
CA GLN A 221 -1.34 1.46 -2.27
C GLN A 221 0.05 1.69 -2.88
N LEU A 222 0.30 2.88 -3.46
CA LEU A 222 1.57 3.25 -4.06
C LEU A 222 2.74 3.07 -3.08
N PHE A 223 2.59 3.44 -1.81
CA PHE A 223 3.67 3.31 -0.82
C PHE A 223 4.25 1.89 -0.76
N VAL A 224 3.38 0.88 -0.84
CA VAL A 224 3.77 -0.53 -0.86
C VAL A 224 4.49 -0.93 -2.15
N LEU A 225 4.28 -0.20 -3.24
CA LEU A 225 4.84 -0.44 -4.57
C LEU A 225 6.16 0.33 -4.82
N GLN A 226 6.75 0.99 -3.81
CA GLN A 226 8.04 1.72 -3.93
C GLN A 226 9.25 0.79 -4.08
N PRO A 227 10.47 1.29 -4.43
CA PRO A 227 11.54 0.46 -4.97
C PRO A 227 11.94 -0.65 -4.00
N MET A 228 11.81 -1.87 -4.50
CA MET A 228 12.03 -3.07 -3.75
C MET A 228 13.40 -3.64 -4.11
N GLY A 229 14.27 -3.71 -3.10
CA GLY A 229 15.55 -4.41 -3.19
C GLY A 229 15.37 -5.94 -3.28
N PRO A 230 16.44 -6.72 -3.05
CA PRO A 230 16.38 -8.18 -3.08
C PRO A 230 15.40 -8.79 -2.06
N PHE A 231 15.02 -8.03 -1.03
CA PHE A 231 14.08 -8.45 0.03
C PHE A 231 12.66 -7.91 -0.16
N ALA A 232 12.24 -7.81 -1.42
CA ALA A 232 10.89 -7.40 -1.79
C ALA A 232 9.85 -8.35 -1.20
N ASP A 233 8.92 -7.86 -0.37
CA ASP A 233 7.72 -8.61 0.00
C ASP A 233 6.73 -8.65 -1.19
N ILE A 234 6.90 -9.65 -2.05
CA ILE A 234 6.12 -9.84 -3.27
C ILE A 234 4.66 -10.16 -2.96
N ASP A 235 4.40 -10.88 -1.87
CA ASP A 235 3.04 -11.17 -1.43
C ASP A 235 2.32 -9.86 -1.05
N LEU A 236 3.02 -8.95 -0.36
CA LEU A 236 2.49 -7.64 -0.02
C LEU A 236 2.26 -6.77 -1.26
N ILE A 237 3.14 -6.81 -2.26
CA ILE A 237 2.90 -6.16 -3.56
C ILE A 237 1.64 -6.71 -4.21
N CYS A 238 1.51 -8.04 -4.31
CA CYS A 238 0.38 -8.67 -4.99
C CYS A 238 -0.95 -8.32 -4.28
N ARG A 239 -0.96 -8.34 -2.94
CA ARG A 239 -2.12 -7.89 -2.15
C ARG A 239 -2.44 -6.41 -2.36
N SER A 240 -1.42 -5.55 -2.45
CA SER A 240 -1.58 -4.11 -2.70
C SER A 240 -2.15 -3.86 -4.10
N LEU A 241 -1.71 -4.60 -5.11
CA LEU A 241 -2.23 -4.53 -6.49
C LEU A 241 -3.69 -5.00 -6.58
N ASP A 242 -4.03 -6.15 -5.97
CA ASP A 242 -5.43 -6.61 -5.91
C ASP A 242 -6.31 -5.59 -5.18
N ARG A 243 -5.82 -5.02 -4.06
CA ARG A 243 -6.56 -3.98 -3.35
C ARG A 243 -6.76 -2.72 -4.20
N PHE A 244 -5.72 -2.26 -4.88
CA PHE A 244 -5.79 -1.14 -5.81
C PHE A 244 -6.82 -1.40 -6.91
N HIS A 245 -6.74 -2.58 -7.56
CA HIS A 245 -7.67 -2.99 -8.60
C HIS A 245 -9.13 -2.97 -8.12
N ARG A 246 -9.43 -3.58 -6.96
CA ARG A 246 -10.79 -3.57 -6.40
C ARG A 246 -11.32 -2.16 -6.11
N LEU A 247 -10.48 -1.28 -5.58
CA LEU A 247 -10.85 0.12 -5.31
C LEU A 247 -11.14 0.87 -6.62
N VAL A 248 -10.25 0.77 -7.61
CA VAL A 248 -10.45 1.41 -8.92
C VAL A 248 -11.68 0.85 -9.64
N ARG A 249 -11.82 -0.47 -9.68
CA ARG A 249 -12.94 -1.15 -10.36
C ARG A 249 -14.29 -0.80 -9.74
N SER A 250 -14.34 -0.62 -8.41
CA SER A 250 -15.56 -0.17 -7.72
C SER A 250 -16.04 1.20 -8.20
N LEU A 251 -15.13 2.04 -8.71
CA LEU A 251 -15.45 3.34 -9.25
C LEU A 251 -15.73 3.28 -10.76
N THR A 252 -14.73 2.88 -11.56
CA THR A 252 -14.79 2.94 -13.02
C THR A 252 -15.79 1.98 -13.64
N GLY A 253 -16.16 0.93 -12.91
CA GLY A 253 -17.15 -0.03 -13.37
C GLY A 253 -18.59 0.39 -13.20
N TYR A 254 -18.83 1.41 -12.37
CA TYR A 254 -20.14 1.67 -11.83
C TYR A 254 -20.54 3.14 -11.93
N ILE A 255 -19.58 4.06 -11.89
CA ILE A 255 -19.83 5.51 -11.92
C ILE A 255 -19.27 6.10 -13.22
N GLU A 256 -20.13 6.81 -13.94
CA GLU A 256 -19.78 7.62 -15.09
C GLU A 256 -19.17 8.94 -14.63
N PHE A 257 -17.84 9.02 -14.70
CA PHE A 257 -17.11 10.25 -14.41
C PHE A 257 -17.22 11.26 -15.54
N ALA A 258 -17.39 12.52 -15.18
CA ALA A 258 -17.37 13.61 -16.15
C ALA A 258 -15.97 13.76 -16.75
N ARG A 259 -15.88 14.01 -18.05
CA ARG A 259 -14.59 14.22 -18.72
C ARG A 259 -13.88 15.43 -18.11
N GLY A 260 -12.61 15.25 -17.72
CA GLY A 260 -11.80 16.29 -17.10
C GLY A 260 -12.18 16.61 -15.65
N SER A 261 -13.07 15.83 -15.03
CA SER A 261 -13.38 16.02 -13.60
C SER A 261 -12.16 15.73 -12.73
N ARG A 262 -12.16 16.29 -11.51
CA ARG A 262 -11.10 16.04 -10.54
C ARG A 262 -10.95 14.55 -10.23
N TRP A 263 -12.06 13.82 -10.12
CA TRP A 263 -12.03 12.37 -9.87
C TRP A 263 -11.39 11.60 -11.03
N ALA A 264 -11.76 11.93 -12.27
CA ALA A 264 -11.14 11.32 -13.46
C ALA A 264 -9.64 11.63 -13.57
N MET A 265 -9.22 12.87 -13.28
CA MET A 265 -7.82 13.26 -13.30
C MET A 265 -6.99 12.53 -12.24
N ILE A 266 -7.47 12.46 -11.01
CA ILE A 266 -6.81 11.74 -9.91
C ILE A 266 -6.68 10.26 -10.26
N LEU A 267 -7.77 9.63 -10.72
CA LEU A 267 -7.77 8.23 -11.08
C LEU A 267 -6.76 7.90 -12.18
N SER A 268 -6.72 8.73 -13.23
CA SER A 268 -5.76 8.59 -14.33
C SER A 268 -4.32 8.71 -13.84
N ALA A 269 -4.04 9.72 -13.00
CA ALA A 269 -2.71 9.95 -12.45
C ALA A 269 -2.24 8.83 -11.53
N VAL A 270 -3.09 8.35 -10.61
CA VAL A 270 -2.75 7.24 -9.71
C VAL A 270 -2.56 5.94 -10.50
N THR A 271 -3.43 5.65 -11.48
CA THR A 271 -3.30 4.49 -12.37
C THR A 271 -1.97 4.49 -13.12
N LYS A 272 -1.57 5.65 -13.64
CA LYS A 272 -0.26 5.82 -14.27
C LYS A 272 0.87 5.52 -13.28
N GLN A 273 0.83 6.10 -12.07
CA GLN A 273 1.89 5.88 -11.09
C GLN A 273 2.02 4.44 -10.63
N VAL A 274 0.90 3.71 -10.45
CA VAL A 274 0.93 2.28 -10.14
C VAL A 274 1.56 1.52 -11.31
N SER A 275 1.16 1.84 -12.54
CA SER A 275 1.70 1.21 -13.74
C SER A 275 3.21 1.44 -13.88
N ASP A 276 3.67 2.68 -13.73
CA ASP A 276 5.09 3.07 -13.82
C ASP A 276 5.95 2.35 -12.76
N ARG A 277 5.39 2.04 -11.57
CA ARG A 277 6.12 1.31 -10.51
C ARG A 277 6.24 -0.20 -10.78
N ILE A 278 5.27 -0.77 -11.48
CA ILE A 278 5.24 -2.21 -11.81
C ILE A 278 5.98 -2.52 -13.10
N GLU A 279 5.99 -1.57 -14.05
CA GLU A 279 6.57 -1.74 -15.39
C GLU A 279 7.99 -2.33 -15.39
N PRO A 280 8.96 -1.85 -14.57
CA PRO A 280 10.33 -2.38 -14.60
C PRO A 280 10.38 -3.88 -14.27
N ARG A 281 9.62 -4.32 -13.27
CA ARG A 281 9.56 -5.73 -12.87
C ARG A 281 8.99 -6.60 -13.97
N LEU A 282 7.97 -6.10 -14.68
CA LEU A 282 7.36 -6.81 -15.79
C LEU A 282 8.35 -7.05 -16.95
N ARG A 283 9.25 -6.09 -17.20
CA ARG A 283 10.32 -6.22 -18.20
C ARG A 283 11.36 -7.28 -17.82
N ASP A 284 11.63 -7.45 -16.53
CA ASP A 284 12.67 -8.35 -16.03
C ASP A 284 12.23 -9.82 -15.95
N VAL A 285 10.93 -10.12 -15.82
CA VAL A 285 10.43 -11.49 -15.56
C VAL A 285 10.97 -12.52 -16.55
N VAL A 286 10.92 -12.24 -17.85
CA VAL A 286 11.38 -13.17 -18.89
C VAL A 286 12.90 -13.39 -18.79
N SER A 287 13.65 -12.33 -18.46
CA SER A 287 15.10 -12.40 -18.25
C SER A 287 15.41 -13.29 -17.03
N ASP A 288 14.69 -13.09 -15.93
CA ASP A 288 14.87 -13.87 -14.69
C ASP A 288 14.57 -15.36 -14.90
N ILE A 289 13.51 -15.71 -15.63
CA ILE A 289 13.21 -17.10 -16.01
C ILE A 289 14.36 -17.68 -16.84
N ASN A 290 14.79 -16.95 -17.87
CA ASN A 290 15.87 -17.41 -18.74
C ASN A 290 17.19 -17.62 -17.98
N GLN A 291 17.52 -16.73 -17.05
CA GLN A 291 18.77 -16.78 -16.30
C GLN A 291 18.74 -17.82 -15.17
N SER A 292 17.58 -18.06 -14.55
CA SER A 292 17.44 -19.02 -13.46
C SER A 292 17.42 -20.48 -13.94
N LEU A 293 16.79 -20.76 -15.08
CA LEU A 293 16.60 -22.13 -15.57
C LEU A 293 17.69 -22.61 -16.53
N ARG A 294 18.63 -21.74 -16.91
CA ARG A 294 19.71 -22.05 -17.83
C ARG A 294 20.92 -22.62 -17.11
N LYS A 295 21.56 -23.63 -17.71
CA LYS A 295 22.90 -24.10 -17.30
C LYS A 295 23.97 -23.03 -17.58
N GLY A 296 24.85 -22.79 -16.61
CA GLY A 296 25.96 -21.84 -16.78
C GLY A 296 26.84 -22.21 -17.98
N ARG A 297 27.27 -21.21 -18.79
CA ARG A 297 28.11 -21.46 -19.97
C ARG A 297 29.59 -21.70 -19.62
N GLU A 298 30.06 -21.18 -18.49
CA GLU A 298 31.46 -21.23 -18.06
C GLU A 298 31.56 -21.48 -16.54
N GLY A 299 32.53 -22.29 -16.11
CA GLY A 299 32.77 -22.63 -14.71
C GLY A 299 31.97 -23.83 -14.18
N SER A 300 32.08 -24.08 -12.86
CA SER A 300 31.28 -25.11 -12.19
C SER A 300 29.80 -24.74 -12.26
N ASP A 301 28.96 -25.67 -12.71
CA ASP A 301 27.52 -25.46 -12.75
C ASP A 301 27.02 -25.12 -11.34
N ARG A 302 26.51 -23.90 -11.15
CA ARG A 302 26.06 -23.39 -9.85
C ARG A 302 24.63 -22.87 -9.97
N LEU A 303 23.83 -23.19 -8.96
CA LEU A 303 22.51 -22.63 -8.78
C LEU A 303 22.63 -21.24 -8.15
N ASP A 304 21.89 -20.29 -8.71
CA ASP A 304 21.71 -18.97 -8.14
C ASP A 304 20.29 -18.92 -7.56
N ASN A 305 20.19 -19.12 -6.25
CA ASN A 305 18.91 -19.18 -5.54
C ASN A 305 18.18 -17.83 -5.57
N ASP A 306 18.92 -16.72 -5.61
CA ASP A 306 18.33 -15.37 -5.67
C ASP A 306 17.65 -15.15 -7.03
N ARG A 307 18.27 -15.64 -8.12
CA ARG A 307 17.64 -15.61 -9.45
C ARG A 307 16.43 -16.52 -9.57
N ILE A 308 16.48 -17.71 -8.98
CA ILE A 308 15.33 -18.62 -8.95
C ILE A 308 14.17 -17.97 -8.19
N LEU A 309 14.45 -17.38 -7.02
CA LEU A 309 13.45 -16.66 -6.24
C LEU A 309 12.88 -15.47 -7.02
N ALA A 310 13.72 -14.67 -7.67
CA ALA A 310 13.29 -13.55 -8.51
C ALA A 310 12.35 -14.01 -9.63
N ALA A 311 12.68 -15.11 -10.32
CA ALA A 311 11.84 -15.65 -11.38
C ALA A 311 10.49 -16.18 -10.86
N ILE A 312 10.47 -16.90 -9.73
CA ILE A 312 9.22 -17.36 -9.09
C ILE A 312 8.36 -16.17 -8.68
N ASN A 313 8.97 -15.17 -8.04
CA ASN A 313 8.30 -13.94 -7.63
C ASN A 313 7.74 -13.16 -8.83
N GLY A 314 8.50 -13.07 -9.93
CA GLY A 314 8.04 -12.50 -11.19
C GLY A 314 6.83 -13.22 -11.78
N MET A 315 6.75 -14.55 -11.65
CA MET A 315 5.59 -15.32 -12.07
C MET A 315 4.34 -15.04 -11.24
N TYR A 316 4.44 -14.96 -9.91
CA TYR A 316 3.32 -14.58 -9.05
C TYR A 316 2.81 -13.17 -9.36
N LEU A 317 3.74 -12.23 -9.59
CA LEU A 317 3.41 -10.87 -9.99
C LEU A 317 2.69 -10.84 -11.34
N LEU A 318 3.18 -11.60 -12.34
CA LEU A 318 2.52 -11.71 -13.65
C LEU A 318 1.08 -12.21 -13.55
N VAL A 319 0.82 -13.24 -12.74
CA VAL A 319 -0.53 -13.76 -12.51
C VAL A 319 -1.41 -12.69 -11.86
N THR A 320 -0.90 -11.98 -10.86
CA THR A 320 -1.65 -10.91 -10.19
C THR A 320 -1.98 -9.76 -11.15
N ILE A 321 -1.03 -9.35 -12.00
CA ILE A 321 -1.25 -8.31 -13.02
C ILE A 321 -2.31 -8.75 -14.02
N ARG A 322 -2.34 -10.03 -14.40
CA ARG A 322 -3.37 -10.58 -15.31
C ARG A 322 -4.77 -10.34 -14.77
N GLU A 323 -4.98 -10.55 -13.46
CA GLU A 323 -6.25 -10.32 -12.78
C GLU A 323 -6.58 -8.82 -12.66
N CYS A 324 -5.55 -7.97 -12.54
CA CYS A 324 -5.70 -6.53 -12.35
C CYS A 324 -5.66 -5.70 -13.65
N ARG A 325 -5.53 -6.33 -14.82
CA ARG A 325 -5.16 -5.66 -16.09
C ARG A 325 -6.07 -4.48 -16.46
N ASP A 326 -7.36 -4.57 -16.18
CA ASP A 326 -8.35 -3.56 -16.54
C ASP A 326 -8.22 -2.26 -15.69
N SER A 327 -7.39 -2.29 -14.65
CA SER A 327 -7.07 -1.13 -13.81
C SER A 327 -5.64 -0.63 -13.99
N LEU A 328 -4.89 -1.19 -14.94
CA LEU A 328 -3.50 -0.85 -15.20
C LEU A 328 -3.32 -0.37 -16.64
N ALA A 329 -2.34 0.48 -16.87
CA ALA A 329 -1.97 0.98 -18.19
C ALA A 329 -0.79 0.19 -18.79
N LEU A 330 -0.80 -1.15 -18.64
CA LEU A 330 0.34 -2.03 -18.99
C LEU A 330 0.00 -3.13 -20.02
N ASN A 331 -1.17 -3.08 -20.65
CA ASN A 331 -1.72 -4.21 -21.44
C ASN A 331 -0.74 -4.78 -22.49
N ALA A 332 -0.17 -3.94 -23.35
CA ALA A 332 0.72 -4.41 -24.41
C ALA A 332 2.01 -5.06 -23.87
N LEU A 333 2.62 -4.45 -22.84
CA LEU A 333 3.81 -5.01 -22.20
C LEU A 333 3.49 -6.30 -21.45
N PHE A 334 2.33 -6.36 -20.80
CA PHE A 334 1.85 -7.57 -20.13
C PHE A 334 1.65 -8.72 -21.11
N ASP A 335 0.93 -8.50 -22.22
CA ASP A 335 0.66 -9.55 -23.20
C ASP A 335 1.97 -10.13 -23.77
N GLN A 336 2.94 -9.26 -24.05
CA GLN A 336 4.27 -9.67 -24.47
C GLN A 336 4.98 -10.52 -23.40
N ALA A 337 5.09 -10.01 -22.17
CA ALA A 337 5.76 -10.72 -21.08
C ALA A 337 5.07 -12.04 -20.73
N TRP A 338 3.73 -12.10 -20.82
CA TRP A 338 2.91 -13.28 -20.55
C TRP A 338 3.10 -14.38 -21.60
N SER A 339 3.20 -14.02 -22.89
CA SER A 339 3.52 -14.98 -23.95
C SER A 339 4.94 -15.49 -23.82
N GLN A 340 5.91 -14.57 -23.74
CA GLN A 340 7.34 -14.90 -23.71
C GLN A 340 7.73 -15.72 -22.48
N SER A 341 7.14 -15.44 -21.31
CA SER A 341 7.36 -16.25 -20.11
C SER A 341 6.86 -17.68 -20.27
N GLY A 342 5.71 -17.89 -20.93
CA GLY A 342 5.18 -19.22 -21.23
C GLY A 342 6.11 -20.01 -22.15
N GLU A 343 6.51 -19.41 -23.28
CA GLU A 343 7.42 -20.03 -24.25
C GLU A 343 8.80 -20.35 -23.64
N ALA A 344 9.38 -19.40 -22.90
CA ALA A 344 10.67 -19.59 -22.23
C ALA A 344 10.60 -20.74 -21.22
N LEU A 345 9.51 -20.82 -20.46
CA LEU A 345 9.33 -21.86 -19.45
C LEU A 345 9.20 -23.24 -20.06
N GLU A 346 8.38 -23.41 -21.10
CA GLU A 346 8.26 -24.68 -21.83
C GLU A 346 9.61 -25.13 -22.39
N LEU A 347 10.34 -24.22 -23.04
CA LEU A 347 11.66 -24.49 -23.61
C LEU A 347 12.66 -24.98 -22.56
N HIS A 348 12.76 -24.27 -21.42
CA HIS A 348 13.75 -24.60 -20.39
C HIS A 348 13.35 -25.82 -19.58
N VAL A 349 12.06 -26.05 -19.31
CA VAL A 349 11.58 -27.27 -18.65
C VAL A 349 11.90 -28.48 -19.53
N GLN A 350 11.59 -28.42 -20.83
CA GLN A 350 11.90 -29.51 -21.76
C GLN A 350 13.40 -29.77 -21.85
N ARG A 351 14.22 -28.71 -21.95
CA ARG A 351 15.68 -28.83 -21.97
C ARG A 351 16.24 -29.46 -20.69
N ASN A 352 15.77 -29.04 -19.52
CA ASN A 352 16.23 -29.62 -18.24
C ASN A 352 15.77 -31.07 -18.08
N LEU A 353 14.57 -31.44 -18.56
CA LEU A 353 14.14 -32.85 -18.61
C LEU A 353 15.08 -33.70 -19.47
N ASP A 354 15.49 -33.19 -20.64
CA ASP A 354 16.42 -33.90 -21.52
C ASP A 354 17.81 -34.04 -20.89
N LEU A 355 18.28 -33.03 -20.14
CA LEU A 355 19.52 -33.11 -19.38
C LEU A 355 19.46 -34.15 -18.24
N ILE A 356 18.33 -34.22 -17.50
CA ILE A 356 18.14 -35.26 -16.47
C ILE A 356 18.12 -36.65 -17.08
N ARG A 357 17.51 -36.84 -18.26
CA ARG A 357 17.54 -38.14 -18.96
C ARG A 357 18.97 -38.58 -19.31
N GLN A 358 19.87 -37.63 -19.58
CA GLN A 358 21.27 -37.91 -19.89
C GLN A 358 22.11 -38.12 -18.64
N ASN A 359 21.83 -37.38 -17.56
CA ASN A 359 22.52 -37.51 -16.28
C ASN A 359 21.53 -37.35 -15.10
N PRO A 360 20.88 -38.45 -14.66
CA PRO A 360 19.89 -38.40 -13.58
C PRO A 360 20.44 -37.93 -12.23
N SER A 361 21.76 -38.05 -12.02
CA SER A 361 22.41 -37.71 -10.75
C SER A 361 22.78 -36.22 -10.61
N ASP A 362 22.56 -35.40 -11.65
CA ASP A 362 22.87 -33.97 -11.62
C ASP A 362 21.88 -33.19 -10.74
N SER A 363 22.27 -33.02 -9.47
CA SER A 363 21.50 -32.28 -8.47
C SER A 363 21.13 -30.85 -8.88
N ASN A 364 22.00 -30.15 -9.64
CA ASN A 364 21.73 -28.78 -10.05
C ASN A 364 20.66 -28.72 -11.14
N THR A 365 20.71 -29.64 -12.09
CA THR A 365 19.69 -29.76 -13.14
C THR A 365 18.35 -30.19 -12.54
N GLY A 366 18.36 -31.12 -11.59
CA GLY A 366 17.17 -31.49 -10.80
C GLY A 366 16.52 -30.29 -10.11
N ALA A 367 17.30 -29.48 -9.39
CA ALA A 367 16.80 -28.30 -8.71
C ALA A 367 16.27 -27.22 -9.67
N ARG A 368 16.92 -26.99 -10.83
CA ARG A 368 16.38 -26.08 -11.86
C ARG A 368 15.06 -26.57 -12.41
N LEU A 369 14.93 -27.87 -12.65
CA LEU A 369 13.68 -28.44 -13.12
C LEU A 369 12.57 -28.28 -12.08
N ASP A 370 12.85 -28.49 -10.79
CA ASP A 370 11.87 -28.27 -9.72
C ASP A 370 11.40 -26.81 -9.64
N ALA A 371 12.32 -25.86 -9.79
CA ALA A 371 11.98 -24.45 -9.90
C ALA A 371 11.11 -24.17 -11.14
N GLY A 372 11.45 -24.73 -12.30
CA GLY A 372 10.66 -24.61 -13.53
C GLY A 372 9.26 -25.22 -13.40
N ILE A 373 9.13 -26.38 -12.76
CA ILE A 373 7.84 -27.01 -12.46
C ILE A 373 7.00 -26.10 -11.54
N LYS A 374 7.62 -25.47 -10.54
CA LYS A 374 6.91 -24.54 -9.65
C LYS A 374 6.41 -23.29 -10.39
N MET A 375 7.23 -22.73 -11.28
CA MET A 375 6.80 -21.63 -12.16
C MET A 375 5.68 -22.07 -13.10
N ALA A 376 5.71 -23.32 -13.59
CA ALA A 376 4.71 -23.86 -14.51
C ALA A 376 3.36 -24.13 -13.82
N GLU A 377 3.39 -24.53 -12.55
CA GLU A 377 2.21 -24.62 -11.69
C GLU A 377 1.48 -23.28 -11.61
N VAL A 378 2.23 -22.20 -11.40
CA VAL A 378 1.69 -20.82 -11.33
C VAL A 378 1.20 -20.34 -12.70
N ARG A 379 1.94 -20.64 -13.79
CA ARG A 379 1.66 -20.13 -15.13
C ARG A 379 0.52 -20.85 -15.87
N PHE A 380 0.43 -22.17 -15.71
CA PHE A 380 -0.46 -23.00 -16.52
C PHE A 380 -1.61 -23.55 -15.68
N ASN A 381 -1.29 -24.40 -14.70
CA ASN A 381 -2.18 -24.94 -13.67
C ASN A 381 -1.46 -26.08 -12.88
N PRO A 382 -2.03 -26.54 -11.76
CA PRO A 382 -1.51 -27.70 -11.02
C PRO A 382 -1.45 -29.00 -11.83
N GLU A 383 -2.41 -29.27 -12.71
CA GLU A 383 -2.47 -30.52 -13.49
C GLU A 383 -1.28 -30.64 -14.48
N TYR A 384 -0.89 -29.53 -15.07
CA TYR A 384 0.28 -29.43 -15.94
C TYR A 384 1.57 -29.68 -15.15
N ALA A 385 1.70 -29.07 -13.97
CA ALA A 385 2.84 -29.30 -13.08
C ALA A 385 2.94 -30.77 -12.64
N GLU A 386 1.82 -31.42 -12.30
CA GLU A 386 1.81 -32.86 -11.98
C GLU A 386 2.24 -33.74 -13.16
N THR A 387 1.93 -33.33 -14.39
CA THR A 387 2.41 -34.02 -15.59
C THR A 387 3.93 -33.90 -15.73
N LEU A 388 4.50 -32.72 -15.46
CA LEU A 388 5.95 -32.52 -15.45
C LEU A 388 6.65 -33.28 -14.32
N LYS A 389 6.07 -33.32 -13.11
CA LYS A 389 6.62 -34.11 -11.99
C LYS A 389 6.69 -35.60 -12.33
N ARG A 390 5.65 -36.15 -12.98
CA ARG A 390 5.66 -37.53 -13.48
C ARG A 390 6.72 -37.74 -14.55
N ALA A 391 6.87 -36.79 -15.48
CA ALA A 391 7.90 -36.85 -16.53
C ALA A 391 9.32 -36.83 -15.95
N ARG A 392 9.56 -36.02 -14.90
CA ARG A 392 10.82 -36.01 -14.13
C ARG A 392 11.09 -37.36 -13.49
N ALA A 393 10.13 -37.89 -12.72
CA ALA A 393 10.30 -39.18 -12.05
C ALA A 393 10.57 -40.33 -13.03
N ALA A 394 9.98 -40.28 -14.23
CA ALA A 394 10.26 -41.24 -15.29
C ALA A 394 11.66 -41.07 -15.90
N ALA A 395 12.17 -39.84 -16.01
CA ALA A 395 13.52 -39.56 -16.48
C ALA A 395 14.59 -40.05 -15.50
N GLU A 396 14.35 -39.88 -14.20
CA GLU A 396 15.27 -40.30 -13.13
C GLU A 396 15.42 -41.83 -13.01
N ARG A 397 14.40 -42.61 -13.41
CA ARG A 397 14.43 -44.08 -13.38
C ARG A 397 15.17 -44.71 -14.56
N ARG A 398 15.53 -43.93 -15.59
CA ARG A 398 16.08 -44.45 -16.86
C ARG A 398 17.61 -44.47 -16.93
N GLY A 399 18.30 -43.81 -16.00
CA GLY A 399 19.73 -44.04 -15.76
C GLY A 399 19.92 -44.70 -14.41
#